data_AF-A0A9P0AJI5-F1
#
_entry.id   AF-A0A9P0AJI5-F1
#
_cell.length_a   1.000
_cell.length_b   1.000
_cell.length_c   1.000
_cell.angle_alpha   90.00
_cell.angle_beta   90.00
_cell.angle_gamma   90.00
#
_symmetry.space_group_name_H-M   'P 1'
#
loop_
_entity.id
_entity.type
_entity.pdbx_description
1 polymer ?
#
loop_
_entity_poly.entity_id
_entity_poly.type
_entity_poly.pdbx_seq_one_letter_code
_entity_poly.pdbx_strand_id
1 'polypeptide(L)'
;MRSCCACGDVALEPSEGQPKFNEQPNRVEIYEETVEVLAPEVNKLLNFMYFQRRAIETFCAEVKRLSHAEKRKDFASEAYLLTLGKCINMFAVLDEVKNMKSKVVPILGDMQIASFTYIKRSKHFDPGKWPLSSSTTISLQADLMVHLLQIREDYIKYIFELAIYSNEVPPLPPTNPSAMFIVIFIFYTTVLEITSVNEQYPEIKARINTTFKEMRTDKENKETADLALRGLQLLSEWSSAVTELYSWKLLHSTDHHQIEECPQEAEEYERFCIESSMPWILTDHILCTKEPSMTEYVLYPLDLYNDSAYYALTLFRKQFLYDEVEAGINLCFDQFVYKLSEQILAHYNCTNNISQQVFC
;
A
#
# COMPACT_ATOMS: atom_id res chain seq x y z
N MET A 1 -1.09 24.44 -21.40
CA MET A 1 -2.54 24.70 -21.58
C MET A 1 -3.23 24.35 -20.27
N ARG A 2 -3.97 25.27 -19.65
CA ARG A 2 -4.81 24.97 -18.48
C ARG A 2 -6.22 24.69 -18.98
N SER A 3 -6.62 23.43 -19.06
CA SER A 3 -7.99 23.00 -19.40
C SER A 3 -8.13 21.50 -19.21
N CYS A 4 -8.47 21.05 -17.99
CA CYS A 4 -9.22 19.82 -17.73
C CYS A 4 -9.69 19.69 -16.27
N CYS A 5 -10.00 20.80 -15.60
CA CYS A 5 -10.86 20.77 -14.40
C CYS A 5 -12.29 21.08 -14.85
N ALA A 6 -12.94 20.04 -15.39
CA ALA A 6 -14.36 20.04 -15.75
C ALA A 6 -15.12 18.94 -14.98
N CYS A 7 -14.66 18.61 -13.78
CA CYS A 7 -15.61 18.34 -12.70
C CYS A 7 -16.27 19.68 -12.40
N GLY A 8 -17.56 19.81 -12.69
CA GLY A 8 -18.30 21.05 -12.43
C GLY A 8 -18.31 21.37 -10.94
N ASP A 9 -18.62 22.62 -10.61
CA ASP A 9 -18.83 23.07 -9.24
C ASP A 9 -19.95 22.27 -8.56
N VAL A 10 -19.62 21.10 -8.00
CA VAL A 10 -20.43 20.45 -6.97
C VAL A 10 -20.17 21.23 -5.69
N ALA A 11 -20.68 22.46 -5.67
CA ALA A 11 -20.94 23.16 -4.42
C ALA A 11 -21.69 22.16 -3.54
N LEU A 12 -21.15 21.87 -2.35
CA LEU A 12 -21.70 20.92 -1.38
C LEU A 12 -23.21 21.08 -1.27
N GLU A 13 -23.96 20.29 -2.04
CA GLU A 13 -25.41 20.34 -2.00
C GLU A 13 -25.79 19.88 -0.59
N PRO A 14 -26.62 20.65 0.13
CA PRO A 14 -26.98 20.29 1.49
C PRO A 14 -27.73 18.97 1.41
N SER A 15 -27.07 17.90 1.87
CA SER A 15 -27.50 16.49 1.85
C SER A 15 -29.03 16.37 1.74
N GLU A 16 -29.53 15.83 0.63
CA GLU A 16 -30.95 15.98 0.23
C GLU A 16 -31.97 15.51 1.30
N GLY A 17 -31.53 14.71 2.28
CA GLY A 17 -32.30 14.27 3.44
C GLY A 17 -32.56 15.30 4.56
N GLN A 18 -32.19 16.59 4.44
CA GLN A 18 -32.57 17.61 5.43
C GLN A 18 -33.77 18.47 4.97
N PRO A 19 -34.93 18.40 5.65
CA PRO A 19 -36.08 19.24 5.30
C PRO A 19 -35.78 20.71 5.60
N LYS A 20 -35.83 21.56 4.55
CA LYS A 20 -35.39 22.96 4.58
C LYS A 20 -36.35 23.87 5.36
N PHE A 21 -37.58 23.43 5.62
CA PHE A 21 -38.55 24.10 6.49
C PHE A 21 -39.66 23.13 6.97
N ASN A 22 -40.33 23.46 8.08
CA ASN A 22 -41.30 22.57 8.73
C ASN A 22 -42.56 22.24 7.89
N GLU A 23 -42.93 23.13 6.97
CA GLU A 23 -44.14 23.04 6.13
C GLU A 23 -43.87 22.37 4.77
N GLN A 24 -42.72 21.72 4.58
CA GLN A 24 -42.42 21.02 3.32
C GLN A 24 -43.40 19.85 3.07
N PRO A 25 -44.06 19.77 1.89
CA PRO A 25 -45.04 18.72 1.61
C PRO A 25 -44.48 17.29 1.67
N ASN A 26 -43.25 17.11 1.18
CA ASN A 26 -42.53 15.83 1.16
C ASN A 26 -41.74 15.55 2.45
N ARG A 27 -41.94 16.32 3.52
CA ARG A 27 -41.22 16.15 4.79
C ARG A 27 -41.39 14.76 5.41
N VAL A 28 -42.57 14.15 5.29
CA VAL A 28 -42.86 12.81 5.83
C VAL A 28 -42.13 11.74 5.03
N GLU A 29 -42.26 11.78 3.70
CA GLU A 29 -41.60 10.91 2.74
C GLU A 29 -40.06 10.92 2.92
N ILE A 30 -39.45 12.12 3.06
CA ILE A 30 -38.02 12.25 3.36
C ILE A 30 -37.63 11.51 4.65
N TYR A 31 -38.43 11.59 5.72
CA TYR A 31 -38.11 10.88 6.96
C TYR A 31 -38.34 9.38 6.86
N GLU A 32 -39.36 8.92 6.14
CA GLU A 32 -39.64 7.49 5.94
C GLU A 32 -38.49 6.83 5.15
N GLU A 33 -38.08 7.44 4.03
CA GLU A 33 -36.90 7.03 3.24
C GLU A 33 -35.59 7.10 4.04
N THR A 34 -35.39 8.18 4.82
CA THR A 34 -34.21 8.31 5.70
C THR A 34 -34.16 7.18 6.73
N VAL A 35 -35.30 6.78 7.29
CA VAL A 35 -35.37 5.64 8.23
C VAL A 35 -35.12 4.32 7.52
N GLU A 36 -35.68 4.10 6.33
CA GLU A 36 -35.46 2.88 5.53
C GLU A 36 -33.99 2.69 5.18
N VAL A 37 -33.32 3.73 4.67
CA VAL A 37 -31.90 3.70 4.31
C VAL A 37 -30.98 3.56 5.53
N LEU A 38 -31.26 4.28 6.64
CA LEU A 38 -30.35 4.28 7.79
C LEU A 38 -30.58 3.12 8.78
N ALA A 39 -31.77 2.52 8.84
CA ALA A 39 -32.07 1.40 9.74
C ALA A 39 -31.07 0.22 9.65
N PRO A 40 -30.68 -0.31 8.47
CA PRO A 40 -29.67 -1.36 8.39
C PRO A 40 -28.29 -0.92 8.88
N GLU A 41 -27.91 0.34 8.67
CA GLU A 41 -26.62 0.87 9.15
C GLU A 41 -26.61 1.09 10.67
N VAL A 42 -27.70 1.60 11.24
CA VAL A 42 -27.88 1.72 12.70
C VAL A 42 -27.82 0.34 13.37
N ASN A 43 -28.38 -0.71 12.74
CA ASN A 43 -28.25 -2.07 13.24
C ASN A 43 -26.79 -2.58 13.22
N LYS A 44 -25.97 -2.21 12.24
CA LYS A 44 -24.52 -2.51 12.25
C LYS A 44 -23.81 -1.78 13.39
N LEU A 45 -24.12 -0.51 13.63
CA LEU A 45 -23.57 0.26 14.75
C LEU A 45 -23.95 -0.35 16.12
N LEU A 46 -25.18 -0.82 16.25
CA LEU A 46 -25.65 -1.50 17.47
C LEU A 46 -24.92 -2.85 17.68
N ASN A 47 -24.78 -3.65 16.63
CA ASN A 47 -24.02 -4.90 16.67
C ASN A 47 -22.54 -4.66 17.00
N PHE A 48 -21.94 -3.60 16.46
CA PHE A 48 -20.59 -3.15 16.79
C PHE A 48 -20.47 -2.77 18.28
N MET A 49 -21.45 -2.04 18.82
CA MET A 49 -21.50 -1.69 20.25
C MET A 49 -21.56 -2.93 21.15
N TYR A 50 -22.32 -3.96 20.78
CA TYR A 50 -22.36 -5.22 21.52
C TYR A 50 -21.05 -6.03 21.37
N PHE A 51 -20.45 -6.04 20.18
CA PHE A 51 -19.17 -6.70 19.92
C PHE A 51 -18.05 -6.12 20.79
N GLN A 52 -17.82 -4.80 20.76
CA GLN A 52 -16.75 -4.17 21.56
C GLN A 52 -16.91 -4.48 23.05
N ARG A 53 -18.14 -4.43 23.57
CA ARG A 53 -18.43 -4.68 24.98
C ARG A 53 -18.10 -6.12 25.36
N ARG A 54 -18.59 -7.10 24.59
CA ARG A 54 -18.34 -8.52 24.83
C ARG A 54 -16.85 -8.86 24.68
N ALA A 55 -16.16 -8.23 23.73
CA ALA A 55 -14.72 -8.41 23.53
C ALA A 55 -13.91 -7.90 24.73
N ILE A 56 -14.23 -6.70 25.25
CA ILE A 56 -13.61 -6.16 26.46
C ILE A 56 -13.89 -7.05 27.68
N GLU A 57 -15.15 -7.45 27.89
CA GLU A 57 -15.54 -8.34 29.01
C GLU A 57 -14.76 -9.67 28.96
N THR A 58 -14.63 -10.28 27.79
CA THR A 58 -13.87 -11.53 27.56
C THR A 58 -12.37 -11.33 27.79
N PHE A 59 -11.77 -10.28 27.22
CA PHE A 59 -10.36 -9.97 27.39
C PHE A 59 -10.00 -9.70 28.86
N CYS A 60 -10.81 -8.91 29.56
CA CYS A 60 -10.61 -8.64 30.99
C CYS A 60 -10.78 -9.88 31.87
N ALA A 61 -11.70 -10.79 31.53
CA ALA A 61 -11.83 -12.07 32.24
C ALA A 61 -10.56 -12.93 32.08
N GLU A 62 -9.98 -12.93 30.88
CA GLU A 62 -8.77 -13.70 30.59
C GLU A 62 -7.51 -13.12 31.24
N VAL A 63 -7.34 -11.79 31.22
CA VAL A 63 -6.28 -11.11 31.97
C VAL A 63 -6.38 -11.38 33.47
N LYS A 64 -7.60 -11.40 34.04
CA LYS A 64 -7.83 -11.79 35.45
C LYS A 64 -7.42 -13.24 35.72
N ARG A 65 -7.74 -14.17 34.81
CA ARG A 65 -7.39 -15.60 34.91
C ARG A 65 -5.87 -15.80 34.95
N LEU A 66 -5.13 -15.14 34.05
CA LEU A 66 -3.66 -15.18 34.00
C LEU A 66 -3.01 -14.49 35.20
N SER A 67 -3.64 -13.43 35.73
CA SER A 67 -3.13 -12.68 36.89
C SER A 67 -3.32 -13.38 38.23
N HIS A 68 -4.01 -14.54 38.28
CA HIS A 68 -4.22 -15.29 39.52
C HIS A 68 -2.89 -15.67 40.18
N ALA A 69 -2.84 -15.66 41.52
CA ALA A 69 -1.58 -15.79 42.27
C ALA A 69 -0.81 -17.09 41.96
N GLU A 70 -1.53 -18.17 41.68
CA GLU A 70 -0.98 -19.46 41.26
C GLU A 70 -0.64 -19.45 39.75
N LYS A 71 -1.53 -18.93 38.90
CA LYS A 71 -1.37 -18.93 37.43
C LYS A 71 -0.24 -18.03 36.91
N ARG A 72 0.18 -17.02 37.66
CA ARG A 72 1.38 -16.22 37.34
C ARG A 72 2.70 -17.02 37.39
N LYS A 73 2.69 -18.23 37.94
CA LYS A 73 3.85 -19.15 37.94
C LYS A 73 3.76 -20.22 36.85
N ASP A 74 2.59 -20.36 36.21
CA ASP A 74 2.40 -21.30 35.11
C ASP A 74 2.97 -20.72 33.81
N PHE A 75 3.36 -21.61 32.89
CA PHE A 75 3.80 -21.21 31.56
C PHE A 75 2.65 -20.61 30.73
N ALA A 76 2.90 -19.45 30.12
CA ALA A 76 2.07 -18.88 29.06
C ALA A 76 2.86 -18.92 27.75
N SER A 77 2.25 -19.41 26.66
CA SER A 77 2.93 -19.48 25.37
C SER A 77 3.05 -18.11 24.72
N GLU A 78 4.16 -17.89 24.02
CA GLU A 78 4.44 -16.62 23.32
C GLU A 78 3.33 -16.27 22.31
N ALA A 79 2.90 -17.23 21.49
CA ALA A 79 1.78 -17.06 20.57
C ALA A 79 0.48 -16.60 21.25
N TYR A 80 0.25 -17.00 22.51
CA TYR A 80 -0.90 -16.57 23.28
C TYR A 80 -0.77 -15.13 23.78
N LEU A 81 0.42 -14.76 24.29
CA LEU A 81 0.72 -13.38 24.68
C LEU A 81 0.66 -12.43 23.48
N LEU A 82 1.17 -12.85 22.32
CA LEU A 82 1.03 -12.11 21.05
C LEU A 82 -0.43 -11.95 20.63
N THR A 83 -1.28 -12.96 20.85
CA THR A 83 -2.72 -12.87 20.59
C THR A 83 -3.39 -11.85 21.51
N LEU A 84 -3.05 -11.83 22.81
CA LEU A 84 -3.54 -10.81 23.74
C LEU A 84 -3.05 -9.40 23.36
N GLY A 85 -1.81 -9.26 22.88
CA GLY A 85 -1.29 -8.03 22.31
C GLY A 85 -2.10 -7.55 21.10
N LYS A 86 -2.44 -8.47 20.18
CA LYS A 86 -3.33 -8.19 19.03
C LYS A 86 -4.74 -7.77 19.47
N CYS A 87 -5.28 -8.32 20.57
CA CYS A 87 -6.56 -7.85 21.15
C CYS A 87 -6.46 -6.41 21.67
N ILE A 88 -5.36 -6.03 22.34
CA ILE A 88 -5.14 -4.63 22.76
C ILE A 88 -5.06 -3.71 21.53
N ASN A 89 -4.32 -4.12 20.49
CA ASN A 89 -4.24 -3.37 19.25
C ASN A 89 -5.61 -3.20 18.58
N MET A 90 -6.44 -4.26 18.54
CA MET A 90 -7.81 -4.18 18.04
C MET A 90 -8.64 -3.14 18.81
N PHE A 91 -8.55 -3.06 20.14
CA PHE A 91 -9.27 -2.02 20.89
C PHE A 91 -8.81 -0.61 20.56
N ALA A 92 -7.50 -0.40 20.35
CA ALA A 92 -6.96 0.89 19.91
C ALA A 92 -7.45 1.26 18.49
N VAL A 93 -7.41 0.30 17.54
CA VAL A 93 -7.95 0.46 16.19
C VAL A 93 -9.42 0.92 16.24
N LEU A 94 -10.25 0.21 17.01
CA LEU A 94 -11.68 0.47 17.07
C LEU A 94 -12.04 1.80 17.73
N ASP A 95 -11.30 2.24 18.75
CA ASP A 95 -11.57 3.52 19.40
C ASP A 95 -11.06 4.71 18.56
N GLU A 96 -9.90 4.63 17.90
CA GLU A 96 -9.43 5.70 17.00
C GLU A 96 -10.32 5.81 15.74
N VAL A 97 -10.78 4.70 15.14
CA VAL A 97 -11.78 4.72 14.03
C VAL A 97 -13.09 5.38 14.49
N LYS A 98 -13.56 5.09 15.70
CA LYS A 98 -14.74 5.75 16.29
C LYS A 98 -14.50 7.24 16.56
N ASN A 99 -13.30 7.62 16.97
CA ASN A 99 -12.95 8.98 17.37
C ASN A 99 -12.38 9.82 16.20
N MET A 100 -12.63 9.41 14.94
CA MET A 100 -12.15 10.05 13.71
C MET A 100 -12.36 11.58 13.67
N LYS A 101 -11.34 12.30 14.18
CA LYS A 101 -11.10 13.73 13.90
C LYS A 101 -9.62 14.10 13.70
N SER A 102 -8.61 13.27 14.07
CA SER A 102 -7.17 13.41 13.67
C SER A 102 -6.18 12.56 14.52
N LYS A 103 -5.24 11.78 13.90
CA LYS A 103 -3.75 11.64 14.14
C LYS A 103 -3.11 10.29 13.70
N VAL A 104 -1.81 10.26 13.26
CA VAL A 104 -1.25 9.38 12.15
C VAL A 104 0.09 8.56 12.39
N VAL A 105 0.55 7.59 11.54
CA VAL A 105 1.21 6.19 11.64
C VAL A 105 0.28 4.88 11.65
N PRO A 106 0.27 3.94 10.66
CA PRO A 106 -0.92 3.16 10.19
C PRO A 106 -1.61 2.16 11.14
N ILE A 107 -2.92 2.36 11.30
CA ILE A 107 -3.87 1.52 12.04
C ILE A 107 -4.73 0.69 11.07
N LEU A 108 -5.30 1.36 10.06
CA LEU A 108 -6.21 0.78 9.07
C LEU A 108 -6.34 1.74 7.87
N GLY A 109 -5.77 1.41 6.70
CA GLY A 109 -5.80 2.31 5.54
C GLY A 109 -5.00 3.61 5.75
N ASP A 110 -5.59 4.75 5.39
CA ASP A 110 -5.04 6.09 5.65
C ASP A 110 -5.22 6.55 7.12
N MET A 111 -5.96 5.77 7.93
CA MET A 111 -6.04 5.95 9.38
C MET A 111 -4.91 5.28 10.11
N GLN A 112 -4.51 5.94 11.18
CA GLN A 112 -3.15 5.87 11.66
C GLN A 112 -3.10 6.40 13.15
N ILE A 113 -1.95 6.47 13.87
CA ILE A 113 -1.64 7.14 15.17
C ILE A 113 -0.11 7.14 15.50
N ALA A 114 0.45 8.28 15.96
CA ALA A 114 1.91 8.40 16.14
C ALA A 114 2.35 7.74 17.44
N SER A 115 3.37 6.87 17.42
CA SER A 115 3.76 6.05 18.58
C SER A 115 4.05 6.85 19.86
N PHE A 116 4.67 8.03 19.73
CA PHE A 116 4.89 8.95 20.86
C PHE A 116 3.61 9.55 21.46
N THR A 117 2.48 9.51 20.75
CA THR A 117 1.17 9.95 21.26
C THR A 117 0.73 9.13 22.47
N TYR A 118 0.94 7.81 22.46
CA TYR A 118 0.66 6.95 23.61
C TYR A 118 1.51 7.34 24.82
N ILE A 119 2.79 7.64 24.59
CA ILE A 119 3.73 8.07 25.64
C ILE A 119 3.36 9.45 26.19
N LYS A 120 3.05 10.43 25.32
CA LYS A 120 2.62 11.79 25.69
C LYS A 120 1.26 11.83 26.39
N ARG A 121 0.30 10.99 25.99
CA ARG A 121 -1.01 10.84 26.65
C ARG A 121 -0.92 10.06 27.97
N SER A 122 0.21 9.44 28.30
CA SER A 122 0.36 8.66 29.53
C SER A 122 0.39 9.54 30.79
N LYS A 123 -0.22 9.06 31.88
CA LYS A 123 -0.31 9.76 33.17
C LYS A 123 1.05 10.11 33.80
N HIS A 124 2.11 9.43 33.38
CA HIS A 124 3.46 9.56 33.92
C HIS A 124 4.46 10.04 32.87
N PHE A 125 3.99 10.77 31.85
CA PHE A 125 4.85 11.36 30.84
C PHE A 125 5.85 12.34 31.45
N ASP A 126 7.13 12.11 31.15
CA ASP A 126 8.25 12.93 31.56
C ASP A 126 9.06 13.32 30.31
N PRO A 127 9.00 14.59 29.86
CA PRO A 127 9.75 15.06 28.70
C PRO A 127 11.25 14.78 28.79
N GLY A 128 11.84 14.79 30.00
CA GLY A 128 13.27 14.56 30.20
C GLY A 128 13.73 13.14 29.87
N LYS A 129 12.81 12.17 29.91
CA LYS A 129 13.08 10.76 29.53
C LYS A 129 12.82 10.48 28.04
N TRP A 130 12.17 11.40 27.33
CA TRP A 130 11.72 11.21 25.95
C TRP A 130 12.04 12.44 25.08
N PRO A 131 13.32 12.83 24.96
CA PRO A 131 13.72 14.07 24.26
C PRO A 131 13.29 14.09 22.79
N LEU A 132 13.29 12.93 22.12
CA LEU A 132 12.88 12.79 20.72
C LEU A 132 11.37 12.85 20.50
N SER A 133 10.55 12.75 21.57
CA SER A 133 9.09 12.65 21.41
C SER A 133 8.44 13.87 20.77
N SER A 134 9.07 15.05 20.87
CA SER A 134 8.61 16.31 20.27
C SER A 134 9.58 16.85 19.22
N SER A 135 10.47 16.02 18.68
CA SER A 135 11.33 16.41 17.56
C SER A 135 10.53 16.44 16.25
N THR A 136 10.85 17.41 15.39
CA THR A 136 10.38 17.49 13.99
C THR A 136 11.38 16.88 13.00
N THR A 137 12.54 16.41 13.47
CA THR A 137 13.53 15.74 12.61
C THR A 137 12.94 14.46 12.03
N ILE A 138 13.08 14.28 10.70
CA ILE A 138 12.78 13.02 10.01
C ILE A 138 13.54 11.89 10.73
N SER A 139 12.86 10.77 11.01
CA SER A 139 13.56 9.62 11.60
C SER A 139 14.52 9.02 10.57
N LEU A 140 15.68 8.54 11.02
CA LEU A 140 16.62 7.81 10.14
C LEU A 140 16.02 6.57 9.48
N GLN A 141 14.86 6.09 9.97
CA GLN A 141 14.08 5.00 9.37
C GLN A 141 13.19 5.49 8.22
N ALA A 142 12.65 6.71 8.31
CA ALA A 142 11.85 7.33 7.24
C ALA A 142 12.72 8.01 6.16
N ASP A 143 14.02 8.19 6.37
CA ASP A 143 14.93 8.70 5.34
C ASP A 143 15.37 7.60 4.36
N LEU A 144 14.59 7.42 3.29
CA LEU A 144 14.85 6.44 2.24
C LEU A 144 16.19 6.66 1.53
N MET A 145 16.75 7.87 1.50
CA MET A 145 18.02 8.15 0.79
C MET A 145 19.21 7.46 1.43
N VAL A 146 19.19 7.30 2.77
CA VAL A 146 20.24 6.56 3.50
C VAL A 146 20.18 5.06 3.17
N HIS A 147 18.99 4.50 2.98
CA HIS A 147 18.79 3.07 2.72
C HIS A 147 18.92 2.68 1.23
N LEU A 148 18.71 3.62 0.30
CA LEU A 148 18.59 3.33 -1.13
C LEU A 148 19.83 2.63 -1.74
N LEU A 149 21.04 2.96 -1.27
CA LEU A 149 22.27 2.28 -1.72
C LEU A 149 22.29 0.81 -1.26
N GLN A 150 22.00 0.57 0.03
CA GLN A 150 21.96 -0.77 0.62
C GLN A 150 20.88 -1.63 -0.06
N ILE A 151 19.68 -1.07 -0.27
CA ILE A 151 18.57 -1.74 -0.99
C ILE A 151 19.01 -2.19 -2.39
N ARG A 152 19.75 -1.35 -3.13
CA ARG A 152 20.26 -1.69 -4.47
C ARG A 152 21.32 -2.80 -4.43
N GLU A 153 22.25 -2.75 -3.48
CA GLU A 153 23.27 -3.79 -3.33
C GLU A 153 22.66 -5.15 -2.94
N ASP A 154 21.73 -5.16 -1.99
CA ASP A 154 21.03 -6.37 -1.56
C ASP A 154 20.12 -6.92 -2.64
N TYR A 155 19.42 -6.06 -3.40
CA TYR A 155 18.65 -6.46 -4.58
C TYR A 155 19.53 -7.17 -5.62
N ILE A 156 20.64 -6.55 -6.03
CA ILE A 156 21.56 -7.11 -7.04
C ILE A 156 22.09 -8.47 -6.56
N LYS A 157 22.54 -8.54 -5.30
CA LYS A 157 23.09 -9.76 -4.70
C LYS A 157 22.05 -10.88 -4.60
N TYR A 158 20.84 -10.56 -4.14
CA TYR A 158 19.76 -11.53 -3.99
C TYR A 158 19.25 -12.04 -5.34
N ILE A 159 19.00 -11.15 -6.30
CA ILE A 159 18.52 -11.53 -7.65
C ILE A 159 19.59 -12.32 -8.41
N PHE A 160 20.88 -11.98 -8.27
CA PHE A 160 21.96 -12.77 -8.85
C PHE A 160 22.01 -14.20 -8.28
N GLU A 161 21.89 -14.34 -6.96
CA GLU A 161 21.85 -15.65 -6.30
C GLU A 161 20.60 -16.44 -6.73
N LEU A 162 19.41 -15.83 -6.71
CA LEU A 162 18.15 -16.42 -7.15
C LEU A 162 18.20 -16.87 -8.62
N ALA A 163 18.80 -16.07 -9.50
CA ALA A 163 18.97 -16.40 -10.91
C ALA A 163 19.87 -17.64 -11.12
N ILE A 164 20.85 -17.90 -10.24
CA ILE A 164 21.66 -19.12 -10.28
C ILE A 164 20.80 -20.34 -9.88
N TYR A 165 20.03 -20.25 -8.79
CA TYR A 165 19.14 -21.35 -8.37
C TYR A 165 17.99 -21.60 -9.35
N SER A 166 17.55 -20.59 -10.10
CA SER A 166 16.55 -20.72 -11.18
C SER A 166 17.13 -21.28 -12.49
N ASN A 167 18.44 -21.10 -12.74
CA ASN A 167 19.09 -21.49 -13.98
C ASN A 167 20.22 -22.51 -13.72
N GLU A 168 19.89 -23.80 -13.58
CA GLU A 168 20.84 -24.89 -13.93
C GLU A 168 21.02 -24.99 -15.48
N VAL A 169 21.13 -23.83 -16.15
CA VAL A 169 21.43 -23.60 -17.57
C VAL A 169 22.47 -22.45 -17.61
N PRO A 170 23.54 -22.52 -18.43
CA PRO A 170 24.75 -21.73 -18.17
C PRO A 170 24.58 -20.20 -18.24
N PRO A 171 25.35 -19.44 -17.44
CA PRO A 171 25.23 -17.99 -17.37
C PRO A 171 25.72 -17.30 -18.65
N LEU A 172 24.87 -16.49 -19.27
CA LEU A 172 25.27 -15.43 -20.18
C LEU A 172 25.48 -14.13 -19.39
N PRO A 173 26.47 -13.29 -19.76
CA PRO A 173 26.77 -12.06 -19.03
C PRO A 173 25.63 -11.02 -19.15
N PRO A 174 25.35 -10.23 -18.10
CA PRO A 174 24.25 -9.28 -18.10
C PRO A 174 24.61 -8.02 -18.89
N THR A 175 24.10 -7.91 -20.12
CA THR A 175 24.23 -6.70 -20.96
C THR A 175 22.91 -6.20 -21.55
N ASN A 176 21.76 -6.75 -21.13
CA ASN A 176 20.45 -6.31 -21.63
C ASN A 176 19.31 -6.54 -20.60
N PRO A 177 18.50 -5.52 -20.25
CA PRO A 177 17.34 -5.65 -19.35
C PRO A 177 16.32 -6.72 -19.79
N SER A 178 16.26 -7.03 -21.09
CA SER A 178 15.37 -8.06 -21.66
C SER A 178 15.58 -9.45 -21.04
N ALA A 179 16.76 -9.76 -20.48
CA ALA A 179 17.02 -11.01 -19.79
C ALA A 179 16.31 -11.11 -18.42
N MET A 180 15.97 -9.97 -17.80
CA MET A 180 15.31 -9.90 -16.50
C MET A 180 13.84 -10.33 -16.60
N PHE A 181 13.18 -10.01 -17.72
CA PHE A 181 11.84 -10.50 -18.04
C PHE A 181 11.76 -12.03 -18.08
N ILE A 182 12.82 -12.73 -18.52
CA ILE A 182 12.84 -14.19 -18.56
C ILE A 182 12.86 -14.78 -17.15
N VAL A 183 13.59 -14.17 -16.20
CA VAL A 183 13.62 -14.63 -14.80
C VAL A 183 12.29 -14.40 -14.09
N ILE A 184 11.66 -13.23 -14.31
CA ILE A 184 10.32 -12.95 -13.77
C ILE A 184 9.28 -13.86 -14.42
N PHE A 185 9.35 -14.09 -15.74
CA PHE A 185 8.45 -15.02 -16.45
C PHE A 185 8.64 -16.46 -15.96
N ILE A 186 9.86 -16.93 -15.70
CA ILE A 186 10.13 -18.25 -15.11
C ILE A 186 9.58 -18.32 -13.68
N PHE A 187 9.71 -17.28 -12.86
CA PHE A 187 9.10 -17.26 -11.53
C PHE A 187 7.57 -17.30 -11.62
N TYR A 188 6.97 -16.54 -12.55
CA TYR A 188 5.52 -16.53 -12.78
C TYR A 188 5.00 -17.87 -13.31
N THR A 189 5.69 -18.50 -14.27
CA THR A 189 5.30 -19.83 -14.77
C THR A 189 5.52 -20.92 -13.74
N THR A 190 6.67 -20.97 -13.05
CA THR A 190 6.92 -22.01 -12.03
C THR A 190 5.99 -21.89 -10.82
N VAL A 191 5.61 -20.68 -10.41
CA VAL A 191 4.64 -20.48 -9.31
C VAL A 191 3.19 -20.78 -9.75
N LEU A 192 2.79 -20.46 -10.99
CA LEU A 192 1.46 -20.82 -11.52
C LEU A 192 1.33 -22.31 -11.89
N GLU A 193 2.40 -22.96 -12.37
CA GLU A 193 2.41 -24.38 -12.69
C GLU A 193 2.23 -25.26 -11.44
N ILE A 194 2.65 -24.79 -10.26
CA ILE A 194 2.46 -25.50 -8.98
C ILE A 194 0.98 -25.60 -8.55
N THR A 195 0.06 -24.80 -9.12
CA THR A 195 -1.34 -24.73 -8.65
C THR A 195 -2.46 -25.02 -9.64
N SER A 196 -2.24 -25.20 -10.96
CA SER A 196 -3.39 -25.50 -11.86
C SER A 196 -3.20 -26.42 -13.09
N VAL A 197 -1.98 -26.78 -13.54
CA VAL A 197 -1.80 -27.51 -14.82
C VAL A 197 -1.40 -28.98 -14.61
N ASN A 198 -2.23 -29.75 -13.88
CA ASN A 198 -1.91 -31.14 -13.53
C ASN A 198 -2.61 -32.22 -14.38
N GLU A 199 -3.38 -31.86 -15.43
CA GLU A 199 -4.21 -32.84 -16.15
C GLU A 199 -4.22 -32.81 -17.70
N GLN A 200 -3.70 -31.78 -18.39
CA GLN A 200 -4.11 -31.54 -19.79
C GLN A 200 -3.05 -31.70 -20.91
N TYR A 201 -1.74 -31.80 -20.62
CA TYR A 201 -0.71 -31.90 -21.68
C TYR A 201 0.41 -32.92 -21.37
N PRO A 202 0.29 -34.18 -21.83
CA PRO A 202 1.29 -35.23 -21.55
C PRO A 202 2.66 -35.01 -22.22
N GLU A 203 2.74 -34.17 -23.26
CA GLU A 203 3.98 -33.96 -24.02
C GLU A 203 4.94 -32.96 -23.33
N ILE A 204 4.41 -32.04 -22.52
CA ILE A 204 5.23 -31.14 -21.68
C ILE A 204 5.93 -31.94 -20.56
N LYS A 205 5.24 -32.95 -20.03
CA LYS A 205 5.77 -33.88 -19.01
C LYS A 205 7.07 -34.56 -19.45
N ALA A 206 7.25 -34.81 -20.75
CA ALA A 206 8.46 -35.43 -21.30
C ALA A 206 9.69 -34.51 -21.29
N ARG A 207 9.52 -33.18 -21.46
CA ARG A 207 10.62 -32.20 -21.41
C ARG A 207 11.00 -31.78 -19.99
N ILE A 208 10.07 -31.82 -19.04
CA ILE A 208 10.35 -31.60 -17.62
C ILE A 208 11.12 -32.79 -17.03
N ASN A 209 10.80 -34.03 -17.45
CA ASN A 209 11.47 -35.25 -16.96
C ASN A 209 12.96 -35.33 -17.28
N THR A 210 13.48 -34.62 -18.29
CA THR A 210 14.92 -34.66 -18.65
C THR A 210 15.83 -33.85 -17.73
N THR A 211 15.28 -33.10 -16.76
CA THR A 211 16.08 -32.29 -15.81
C THR A 211 15.67 -32.52 -14.35
N PHE A 212 15.00 -33.64 -14.06
CA PHE A 212 14.91 -34.15 -12.70
C PHE A 212 16.28 -34.69 -12.26
N LYS A 213 17.11 -33.78 -11.74
CA LYS A 213 18.21 -34.10 -10.82
C LYS A 213 17.62 -35.02 -9.73
N GLU A 214 18.26 -36.16 -9.49
CA GLU A 214 17.81 -37.14 -8.49
C GLU A 214 17.55 -36.45 -7.13
N MET A 215 16.55 -36.93 -6.39
CA MET A 215 16.01 -36.31 -5.15
C MET A 215 16.97 -35.32 -4.46
N ARG A 216 16.65 -34.02 -4.57
CA ARG A 216 17.42 -32.95 -3.91
C ARG A 216 17.73 -33.31 -2.48
N THR A 217 19.00 -33.17 -2.10
CA THR A 217 19.47 -33.49 -0.76
C THR A 217 18.82 -32.58 0.28
N ASP A 218 18.71 -33.04 1.54
CA ASP A 218 18.22 -32.21 2.66
C ASP A 218 18.99 -30.88 2.79
N LYS A 219 20.26 -30.87 2.37
CA LYS A 219 21.10 -29.67 2.30
C LYS A 219 20.63 -28.70 1.20
N GLU A 220 20.46 -29.15 -0.04
CA GLU A 220 19.95 -28.32 -1.15
C GLU A 220 18.53 -27.80 -0.87
N ASN A 221 17.68 -28.63 -0.24
CA ASN A 221 16.34 -28.23 0.19
C ASN A 221 16.38 -27.14 1.27
N LYS A 222 17.31 -27.26 2.24
CA LYS A 222 17.53 -26.22 3.25
C LYS A 222 18.06 -24.93 2.63
N GLU A 223 19.06 -24.99 1.75
CA GLU A 223 19.62 -23.82 1.07
C GLU A 223 18.54 -23.09 0.24
N THR A 224 17.64 -23.83 -0.42
CA THR A 224 16.47 -23.29 -1.12
C THR A 224 15.50 -22.59 -0.15
N ALA A 225 15.21 -23.20 1.01
CA ALA A 225 14.32 -22.62 2.02
C ALA A 225 14.91 -21.35 2.67
N ASP A 226 16.22 -21.35 2.96
CA ASP A 226 16.94 -20.20 3.51
C ASP A 226 17.01 -19.04 2.48
N LEU A 227 17.08 -19.34 1.17
CA LEU A 227 16.98 -18.34 0.10
C LEU A 227 15.56 -17.76 -0.04
N ALA A 228 14.52 -18.60 0.06
CA ALA A 228 13.13 -18.15 0.03
C ALA A 228 12.79 -17.25 1.24
N LEU A 229 13.25 -17.64 2.44
CA LEU A 229 13.07 -16.84 3.65
C LEU A 229 13.76 -15.46 3.55
N ARG A 230 15.01 -15.41 3.04
CA ARG A 230 15.70 -14.14 2.78
C ARG A 230 14.96 -13.25 1.79
N GLY A 231 14.36 -13.81 0.74
CA GLY A 231 13.55 -13.06 -0.22
C GLY A 231 12.35 -12.41 0.43
N LEU A 232 11.60 -13.16 1.24
CA LEU A 232 10.46 -12.63 1.99
C LEU A 232 10.87 -11.57 3.01
N GLN A 233 12.04 -11.71 3.64
CA GLN A 233 12.58 -10.71 4.57
C GLN A 233 12.93 -9.40 3.83
N LEU A 234 13.70 -9.46 2.73
CA LEU A 234 14.05 -8.29 1.93
C LEU A 234 12.80 -7.56 1.39
N LEU A 235 11.84 -8.30 0.84
CA LEU A 235 10.57 -7.72 0.38
C LEU A 235 9.79 -7.05 1.51
N SER A 236 9.77 -7.66 2.71
CA SER A 236 9.13 -7.09 3.90
C SER A 236 9.85 -5.81 4.35
N GLU A 237 11.18 -5.77 4.34
CA GLU A 237 11.99 -4.61 4.73
C GLU A 237 11.77 -3.43 3.76
N TRP A 238 11.83 -3.67 2.45
CA TRP A 238 11.63 -2.63 1.44
C TRP A 238 10.20 -2.09 1.45
N SER A 239 9.20 -2.97 1.59
CA SER A 239 7.79 -2.56 1.73
C SER A 239 7.56 -1.74 3.01
N SER A 240 8.23 -2.10 4.10
CA SER A 240 8.18 -1.35 5.36
C SER A 240 8.81 0.04 5.19
N ALA A 241 9.98 0.16 4.55
CA ALA A 241 10.62 1.46 4.31
C ALA A 241 9.73 2.42 3.49
N VAL A 242 9.08 1.94 2.44
CA VAL A 242 8.14 2.75 1.62
C VAL A 242 6.91 3.15 2.43
N THR A 243 6.29 2.20 3.14
CA THR A 243 5.06 2.47 3.91
C THR A 243 5.32 3.33 5.15
N GLU A 244 6.47 3.22 5.81
CA GLU A 244 6.91 4.08 6.92
C GLU A 244 7.17 5.52 6.45
N LEU A 245 7.88 5.72 5.33
CA LEU A 245 8.08 7.05 4.73
C LEU A 245 6.73 7.69 4.35
N TYR A 246 5.86 6.95 3.65
CA TYR A 246 4.53 7.44 3.29
C TYR A 246 3.72 7.85 4.53
N SER A 247 3.72 7.02 5.57
CA SER A 247 3.06 7.28 6.85
C SER A 247 3.65 8.48 7.59
N TRP A 248 4.97 8.68 7.52
CA TRP A 248 5.63 9.87 8.05
C TRP A 248 5.21 11.13 7.30
N LYS A 249 5.04 11.07 5.97
CA LYS A 249 4.57 12.19 5.15
C LYS A 249 3.12 12.57 5.44
N LEU A 250 2.23 11.60 5.62
CA LEU A 250 0.84 11.84 6.06
C LEU A 250 0.76 12.48 7.47
N LEU A 251 1.77 12.25 8.31
CA LEU A 251 1.88 12.88 9.65
C LEU A 251 2.37 14.32 9.61
N HIS A 252 3.17 14.67 8.60
CA HIS A 252 3.94 15.91 8.51
C HIS A 252 3.71 16.54 7.13
N SER A 253 2.47 16.95 6.88
CA SER A 253 2.12 17.79 5.74
C SER A 253 3.05 18.99 5.67
N THR A 254 3.51 19.31 4.46
CA THR A 254 4.33 20.49 4.22
C THR A 254 3.45 21.74 4.15
N ASP A 255 4.03 22.90 4.38
CA ASP A 255 3.36 24.20 4.34
C ASP A 255 4.11 25.17 3.42
N HIS A 256 3.49 26.31 3.14
CA HIS A 256 4.10 27.41 2.35
C HIS A 256 5.35 28.02 3.01
N HIS A 257 5.64 27.69 4.29
CA HIS A 257 6.86 28.13 4.98
C HIS A 257 8.03 27.18 4.75
N GLN A 258 7.76 25.90 4.46
CA GLN A 258 8.76 24.87 4.12
C GLN A 258 9.02 24.79 2.61
N ILE A 259 7.99 24.97 1.78
CA ILE A 259 8.07 24.91 0.32
C ILE A 259 7.32 26.10 -0.28
N GLU A 260 8.04 27.03 -0.91
CA GLU A 260 7.49 28.26 -1.49
C GLU A 260 6.47 28.00 -2.62
N GLU A 261 6.57 26.85 -3.32
CA GLU A 261 5.60 26.41 -4.33
C GLU A 261 4.30 25.82 -3.73
N CYS A 262 4.25 25.51 -2.43
CA CYS A 262 3.04 24.96 -1.80
C CYS A 262 1.98 26.07 -1.62
N PRO A 263 0.77 25.96 -2.23
CA PRO A 263 -0.27 26.99 -2.08
C PRO A 263 -0.74 27.15 -0.64
N GLN A 264 -1.09 28.38 -0.22
CA GLN A 264 -1.64 28.62 1.12
C GLN A 264 -3.02 27.98 1.35
N GLU A 265 -3.75 27.73 0.26
CA GLU A 265 -5.08 27.09 0.24
C GLU A 265 -4.98 25.55 0.10
N ALA A 266 -3.78 24.97 0.17
CA ALA A 266 -3.55 23.55 -0.14
C ALA A 266 -4.21 22.55 0.83
N GLU A 267 -4.70 23.00 2.01
CA GLU A 267 -5.49 22.15 2.92
C GLU A 267 -6.91 21.88 2.40
N GLU A 268 -7.43 22.69 1.47
CA GLU A 268 -8.80 22.55 0.91
C GLU A 268 -8.87 21.72 -0.38
N TYR A 269 -7.74 21.19 -0.90
CA TYR A 269 -7.78 20.29 -2.06
C TYR A 269 -8.64 19.05 -1.75
N GLU A 270 -9.69 18.86 -2.55
CA GLU A 270 -10.55 17.69 -2.45
C GLU A 270 -9.73 16.41 -2.63
N ARG A 271 -9.88 15.48 -1.67
CA ARG A 271 -9.11 14.22 -1.58
C ARG A 271 -9.32 13.24 -2.74
N PHE A 272 -10.10 13.63 -3.75
CA PHE A 272 -10.54 12.81 -4.87
C PHE A 272 -9.96 13.28 -6.22
N CYS A 273 -9.17 14.35 -6.25
CA CYS A 273 -8.40 14.71 -7.44
C CYS A 273 -7.25 13.71 -7.68
N ILE A 274 -7.06 13.26 -8.93
CA ILE A 274 -5.94 12.37 -9.29
C ILE A 274 -4.56 12.98 -8.98
N GLU A 275 -4.45 14.31 -8.94
CA GLU A 275 -3.22 15.03 -8.56
C GLU A 275 -2.83 14.81 -7.08
N SER A 276 -3.75 14.29 -6.26
CA SER A 276 -3.51 13.85 -4.87
C SER A 276 -3.36 12.32 -4.74
N SER A 277 -3.52 11.56 -5.83
CA SER A 277 -3.37 10.10 -5.85
C SER A 277 -1.90 9.70 -5.91
N MET A 278 -1.38 9.06 -4.86
CA MET A 278 0.03 8.65 -4.78
C MET A 278 0.54 7.82 -5.98
N PRO A 279 -0.19 6.79 -6.48
CA PRO A 279 0.17 6.11 -7.72
C PRO A 279 0.36 7.06 -8.90
N TRP A 280 -0.54 8.03 -9.09
CA TRP A 280 -0.46 8.99 -10.17
C TRP A 280 0.67 10.01 -9.99
N ILE A 281 0.87 10.55 -8.78
CA ILE A 281 1.97 11.48 -8.47
C ILE A 281 3.32 10.86 -8.86
N LEU A 282 3.53 9.57 -8.56
CA LEU A 282 4.76 8.85 -8.89
C LEU A 282 4.91 8.61 -10.40
N THR A 283 3.85 8.14 -11.08
CA THR A 283 3.85 7.96 -12.54
C THR A 283 4.07 9.27 -13.27
N ASP A 284 3.36 10.33 -12.89
CA ASP A 284 3.40 11.61 -13.60
C ASP A 284 4.72 12.32 -13.41
N HIS A 285 5.38 12.17 -12.25
CA HIS A 285 6.72 12.68 -12.04
C HIS A 285 7.73 12.07 -13.04
N ILE A 286 7.66 10.75 -13.31
CA ILE A 286 8.51 10.08 -14.31
C ILE A 286 8.20 10.63 -15.72
N LEU A 287 6.92 10.75 -16.08
CA LEU A 287 6.50 11.29 -17.37
C LEU A 287 6.91 12.76 -17.57
N CYS A 288 6.81 13.61 -16.54
CA CYS A 288 7.12 15.02 -16.63
C CYS A 288 8.62 15.31 -16.62
N THR A 289 9.41 14.56 -15.85
CA THR A 289 10.88 14.68 -15.83
C THR A 289 11.54 14.12 -17.09
N LYS A 290 10.96 13.09 -17.71
CA LYS A 290 11.49 12.39 -18.91
C LYS A 290 12.88 11.79 -18.68
N GLU A 291 13.19 11.47 -17.43
CA GLU A 291 14.48 10.93 -17.01
C GLU A 291 14.67 9.50 -17.57
N PRO A 292 15.60 9.27 -18.53
CA PRO A 292 15.68 7.99 -19.23
C PRO A 292 15.94 6.79 -18.32
N SER A 293 16.64 7.01 -17.20
CA SER A 293 16.91 5.96 -16.20
C SER A 293 15.67 5.53 -15.41
N MET A 294 14.58 6.31 -15.43
CA MET A 294 13.32 6.03 -14.71
C MET A 294 12.19 5.57 -15.63
N THR A 295 12.29 5.82 -16.96
CA THR A 295 11.25 5.44 -17.94
C THR A 295 10.91 3.94 -17.91
N GLU A 296 11.90 3.06 -17.71
CA GLU A 296 11.69 1.61 -17.61
C GLU A 296 10.82 1.20 -16.40
N TYR A 297 10.70 2.08 -15.40
CA TYR A 297 9.98 1.82 -14.15
C TYR A 297 8.57 2.43 -14.12
N VAL A 298 8.16 3.17 -15.15
CA VAL A 298 6.91 3.97 -15.16
C VAL A 298 5.63 3.15 -14.92
N LEU A 299 5.66 1.85 -15.21
CA LEU A 299 4.54 0.93 -15.01
C LEU A 299 4.39 0.41 -13.57
N TYR A 300 5.47 0.37 -12.76
CA TYR A 300 5.37 -0.14 -11.38
C TYR A 300 4.48 0.74 -10.48
N PRO A 301 4.52 2.08 -10.53
CA PRO A 301 3.58 2.89 -9.75
C PRO A 301 2.13 2.80 -10.25
N LEU A 302 1.90 2.51 -11.54
CA LEU A 302 0.55 2.22 -12.04
C LEU A 302 0.00 0.90 -11.51
N ASP A 303 0.85 -0.10 -11.28
CA ASP A 303 0.45 -1.41 -10.74
C ASP A 303 -0.12 -1.32 -9.30
N LEU A 304 0.20 -0.24 -8.56
CA LEU A 304 -0.41 0.06 -7.25
C LEU A 304 -1.94 0.23 -7.32
N TYR A 305 -2.50 0.54 -8.49
CA TYR A 305 -3.96 0.53 -8.69
C TYR A 305 -4.53 -0.90 -8.68
N ASN A 306 -3.78 -1.90 -9.16
CA ASN A 306 -4.20 -3.31 -9.09
C ASN A 306 -4.22 -3.81 -7.65
N ASP A 307 -3.19 -3.48 -6.85
CA ASP A 307 -3.16 -3.76 -5.41
C ASP A 307 -4.37 -3.13 -4.70
N SER A 308 -4.63 -1.84 -4.98
CA SER A 308 -5.74 -1.08 -4.38
C SER A 308 -7.11 -1.67 -4.75
N ALA A 309 -7.32 -2.00 -6.03
CA ALA A 309 -8.53 -2.63 -6.54
C ALA A 309 -8.76 -4.02 -5.94
N TYR A 310 -7.71 -4.85 -5.88
CA TYR A 310 -7.77 -6.17 -5.26
C TYR A 310 -8.13 -6.07 -3.77
N TYR A 311 -7.56 -5.10 -3.04
CA TYR A 311 -7.85 -4.88 -1.62
C TYR A 311 -9.29 -4.39 -1.38
N ALA A 312 -9.79 -3.50 -2.25
CA ALA A 312 -11.17 -3.01 -2.23
C ALA A 312 -12.20 -4.14 -2.41
N LEU A 313 -11.95 -5.06 -3.36
CA LEU A 313 -12.84 -6.18 -3.65
C LEU A 313 -12.74 -7.31 -2.61
N THR A 314 -11.52 -7.72 -2.21
CA THR A 314 -11.33 -8.95 -1.42
C THR A 314 -11.39 -8.73 0.09
N LEU A 315 -10.76 -7.66 0.59
CA LEU A 315 -10.69 -7.38 2.04
C LEU A 315 -11.76 -6.41 2.50
N PHE A 316 -11.86 -5.22 1.89
CA PHE A 316 -12.89 -4.24 2.27
C PHE A 316 -14.29 -4.67 1.80
N ARG A 317 -14.37 -5.37 0.66
CA ARG A 317 -15.61 -5.86 0.04
C ARG A 317 -16.62 -4.74 -0.18
N LYS A 318 -16.13 -3.64 -0.76
CA LYS A 318 -16.93 -2.44 -1.07
C LYS A 318 -16.83 -2.13 -2.56
N GLN A 319 -17.98 -2.17 -3.23
CA GLN A 319 -18.07 -1.87 -4.67
C GLN A 319 -17.64 -0.41 -4.94
N PHE A 320 -18.19 0.56 -4.21
CA PHE A 320 -17.87 1.99 -4.42
C PHE A 320 -16.37 2.31 -4.34
N LEU A 321 -15.60 1.63 -3.48
CA LEU A 321 -14.14 1.81 -3.42
C LEU A 321 -13.43 1.29 -4.68
N TYR A 322 -13.95 0.21 -5.28
CA TYR A 322 -13.47 -0.27 -6.57
C TYR A 322 -13.87 0.67 -7.69
N ASP A 323 -15.12 1.16 -7.69
CA ASP A 323 -15.65 2.09 -8.70
C ASP A 323 -14.86 3.42 -8.70
N GLU A 324 -14.48 3.93 -7.52
CA GLU A 324 -13.59 5.09 -7.34
C GLU A 324 -12.17 4.82 -7.89
N VAL A 325 -11.60 3.64 -7.60
CA VAL A 325 -10.29 3.23 -8.12
C VAL A 325 -10.32 3.08 -9.65
N GLU A 326 -11.37 2.47 -10.20
CA GLU A 326 -11.60 2.31 -11.65
C GLU A 326 -11.74 3.67 -12.35
N ALA A 327 -12.55 4.60 -11.80
CA ALA A 327 -12.67 5.95 -12.31
C ALA A 327 -11.32 6.71 -12.30
N GLY A 328 -10.55 6.56 -11.21
CA GLY A 328 -9.22 7.15 -11.08
C GLY A 328 -8.22 6.64 -12.11
N ILE A 329 -8.08 5.30 -12.27
CA ILE A 329 -7.14 4.73 -13.24
C ILE A 329 -7.54 5.02 -14.68
N ASN A 330 -8.84 5.05 -15.03
CA ASN A 330 -9.28 5.39 -16.39
C ASN A 330 -8.78 6.78 -16.81
N LEU A 331 -8.96 7.80 -15.95
CA LEU A 331 -8.48 9.16 -16.22
C LEU A 331 -6.94 9.24 -16.24
N CYS A 332 -6.26 8.52 -15.35
CA CYS A 332 -4.79 8.46 -15.32
C CYS A 332 -4.22 7.78 -16.56
N PHE A 333 -4.86 6.71 -17.05
CA PHE A 333 -4.38 5.93 -18.19
C PHE A 333 -4.49 6.71 -19.51
N ASP A 334 -5.59 7.45 -19.73
CA ASP A 334 -5.72 8.36 -20.86
C ASP A 334 -4.59 9.42 -20.88
N GLN A 335 -4.28 10.00 -19.71
CA GLN A 335 -3.18 10.96 -19.57
C GLN A 335 -1.80 10.32 -19.77
N PHE A 336 -1.60 9.09 -19.27
CA PHE A 336 -0.38 8.31 -19.47
C PHE A 336 -0.12 8.04 -20.96
N VAL A 337 -1.12 7.53 -21.69
CA VAL A 337 -1.01 7.25 -23.13
C VAL A 337 -0.72 8.54 -23.91
N TYR A 338 -1.41 9.65 -23.58
CA TYR A 338 -1.15 10.95 -24.21
C TYR A 338 0.29 11.44 -23.96
N LYS A 339 0.71 11.52 -22.69
CA LYS A 339 2.05 12.03 -22.33
C LYS A 339 3.17 11.15 -22.87
N LEU A 340 3.01 9.83 -22.88
CA LEU A 340 4.01 8.89 -23.39
C LEU A 340 4.10 8.94 -24.93
N SER A 341 2.97 9.01 -25.64
CA SER A 341 2.96 9.07 -27.11
C SER A 341 3.61 10.35 -27.65
N GLU A 342 3.32 11.51 -27.04
CA GLU A 342 4.01 12.79 -27.31
C GLU A 342 5.53 12.68 -27.14
N GLN A 343 6.00 12.00 -26.10
CA GLN A 343 7.43 11.83 -25.81
C GLN A 343 8.13 10.92 -26.82
N ILE A 344 7.51 9.77 -27.14
CA ILE A 344 8.02 8.84 -28.16
C ILE A 344 8.12 9.56 -29.50
N LEU A 345 7.06 10.28 -29.91
CA LEU A 345 7.04 11.03 -31.17
C LEU A 345 8.11 12.13 -31.20
N ALA A 346 8.25 12.91 -30.13
CA ALA A 346 9.27 13.96 -30.02
C ALA A 346 10.69 13.37 -30.08
N HIS A 347 10.93 12.24 -29.41
CA HIS A 347 12.23 11.56 -29.42
C HIS A 347 12.61 11.10 -30.84
N TYR A 348 11.74 10.36 -31.53
CA TYR A 348 12.03 9.88 -32.89
C TYR A 348 12.11 11.02 -33.92
N ASN A 349 11.33 12.10 -33.78
CA ASN A 349 11.43 13.27 -34.64
C ASN A 349 12.78 14.00 -34.47
N CYS A 350 13.29 14.15 -33.25
CA CYS A 350 14.64 14.67 -33.01
C CYS A 350 15.71 13.76 -33.63
N THR A 351 15.65 12.44 -33.40
CA THR A 351 16.61 11.47 -33.94
C THR A 351 16.62 11.48 -35.48
N ASN A 352 15.47 11.61 -36.13
CA ASN A 352 15.37 11.72 -37.60
C ASN A 352 15.97 13.03 -38.14
N ASN A 353 15.75 14.16 -37.48
CA ASN A 353 16.35 15.45 -37.86
C ASN A 353 17.88 15.45 -37.69
N ILE A 354 18.40 14.87 -36.61
CA ILE A 354 19.84 14.69 -36.39
C ILE A 354 20.43 13.77 -37.47
N SER A 355 19.75 12.68 -37.80
CA SER A 355 20.17 11.78 -38.89
C SER A 355 20.26 12.51 -40.23
N GLN A 356 19.29 13.37 -40.57
CA GLN A 356 19.36 14.17 -41.81
C GLN A 356 20.49 15.22 -41.80
N GLN A 357 20.83 15.80 -40.65
CA GLN A 357 21.95 16.75 -40.53
C GLN A 357 23.34 16.10 -40.58
N VAL A 358 23.47 14.82 -40.20
CA VAL A 358 24.75 14.09 -40.25
C VAL A 358 25.05 13.51 -41.65
N PHE A 359 24.04 13.44 -42.53
CA PHE A 359 24.16 12.94 -43.91
C PHE A 359 24.19 14.05 -44.99
N CYS A 360 24.41 15.32 -44.61
CA CYS A 360 24.56 16.46 -45.52
C CYS A 360 25.96 17.11 -45.45
#